data_AF-A0AAI9W417-F1
#
_entry.id   AF-A0AAI9W417-F1
#
_cell.length_a   1.000
_cell.length_b   1.000
_cell.length_c   1.000
_cell.angle_alpha   90.00
_cell.angle_beta   90.00
_cell.angle_gamma   90.00
#
_symmetry.space_group_name_H-M   'P 1'
#
loop_
_entity.id
_entity.type
_entity.pdbx_description
1 polymer ?
#
loop_
_entity_poly.entity_id
_entity_poly.type
_entity_poly.pdbx_seq_one_letter_code
_entity_poly.pdbx_strand_id
1 'polypeptide(L)'
;ELVEADSGCDGTVAATAAQTLVDAGVVGVAGAACSGASMAANAVLSAAGVVQVSYASTNPGLSDAAAYPHFYRVVPSDAIQGPA
;
A
#
# COMPACT_ATOMS: atom_id res chain seq x y z
N GLU A 1 15.92 9.90 4.68
CA GLU A 1 15.89 10.32 3.26
C GLU A 1 14.58 9.84 2.66
N LEU A 2 14.09 10.51 1.60
CA LEU A 2 12.89 10.10 0.89
C LEU A 2 13.29 9.54 -0.47
N VAL A 3 12.85 8.33 -0.78
CA VAL A 3 12.97 7.71 -2.11
C VAL A 3 11.56 7.62 -2.68
N GLU A 4 11.38 8.14 -3.88
CA GLU A 4 10.07 8.27 -4.52
C GLU A 4 9.94 7.31 -5.70
N ALA A 5 8.74 6.76 -5.89
CA ALA A 5 8.38 5.96 -7.05
C ALA A 5 6.91 6.21 -7.40
N ASP A 6 6.58 6.17 -8.69
CA ASP A 6 5.21 6.38 -9.17
C ASP A 6 4.43 5.05 -9.19
N SER A 7 3.31 5.01 -8.49
CA SER A 7 2.39 3.85 -8.48
C SER A 7 1.51 3.77 -9.73
N GLY A 8 1.41 4.86 -10.51
CA GLY A 8 0.53 4.96 -11.69
C GLY A 8 -0.96 4.81 -11.38
N CYS A 9 -1.36 4.77 -10.10
CA CYS A 9 -2.69 4.32 -9.67
C CYS A 9 -3.08 2.93 -10.25
N ASP A 10 -2.08 2.11 -10.60
CA ASP A 10 -2.24 0.82 -11.26
C ASP A 10 -1.54 -0.28 -10.46
N GLY A 11 -2.12 -1.48 -10.45
CA GLY A 11 -1.58 -2.59 -9.65
C GLY A 11 -0.21 -3.07 -10.14
N THR A 12 -0.01 -3.18 -11.46
CA THR A 12 1.24 -3.69 -12.05
C THR A 12 2.38 -2.69 -11.88
N VAL A 13 2.08 -1.41 -12.13
CA VAL A 13 3.05 -0.31 -11.93
C VAL A 13 3.41 -0.20 -10.45
N ALA A 14 2.43 -0.24 -9.54
CA ALA A 14 2.67 -0.16 -8.11
C ALA A 14 3.52 -1.30 -7.54
N ALA A 15 3.32 -2.54 -8.01
CA ALA A 15 4.16 -3.67 -7.62
C ALA A 15 5.62 -3.47 -8.05
N THR A 16 5.83 -2.98 -9.28
CA THR A 16 7.17 -2.69 -9.81
C THR A 16 7.83 -1.54 -9.04
N ALA A 17 7.09 -0.46 -8.76
CA ALA A 17 7.55 0.67 -7.96
C ALA A 17 7.92 0.25 -6.53
N ALA A 18 7.11 -0.63 -5.91
CA ALA A 18 7.42 -1.19 -4.60
C ALA A 18 8.73 -1.98 -4.59
N GLN A 19 9.01 -2.77 -5.63
CA GLN A 19 10.28 -3.49 -5.75
C GLN A 19 11.47 -2.51 -5.82
N THR A 20 11.37 -1.45 -6.60
CA THR A 20 12.41 -0.40 -6.66
C THR A 20 12.69 0.22 -5.30
N LEU A 21 11.64 0.45 -4.48
CA LEU A 21 11.80 0.98 -3.13
C LEU A 21 12.48 -0.04 -2.19
N VAL A 22 12.10 -1.31 -2.26
CA VAL A 22 12.75 -2.40 -1.51
C VAL A 22 14.24 -2.49 -1.87
N ASP A 23 14.56 -2.46 -3.16
CA ASP A 23 15.94 -2.52 -3.66
C ASP A 23 16.76 -1.30 -3.22
N ALA A 24 16.11 -0.15 -3.05
CA ALA A 24 16.70 1.06 -2.47
C ALA A 24 16.90 0.98 -0.94
N GLY A 25 16.47 -0.10 -0.29
CA GLY A 25 16.67 -0.34 1.14
C GLY A 25 15.80 0.52 2.05
N VAL A 26 14.61 0.93 1.60
CA VAL A 26 13.71 1.72 2.46
C VAL A 26 13.23 0.90 3.67
N VAL A 27 13.07 1.56 4.82
CA VAL A 27 12.59 0.94 6.06
C VAL A 27 11.06 0.94 6.21
N GLY A 28 10.37 1.62 5.29
CA GLY A 28 8.91 1.77 5.27
C GLY A 28 8.47 2.56 4.05
N VAL A 29 7.20 2.42 3.67
CA VAL A 29 6.61 3.10 2.52
C VAL A 29 5.35 3.85 2.94
N ALA A 30 5.28 5.13 2.59
CA ALA A 30 4.05 5.92 2.67
C ALA A 30 3.34 5.90 1.30
N GLY A 31 2.13 5.34 1.24
CA GLY A 31 1.37 5.12 0.00
C GLY A 31 0.87 3.68 -0.15
N ALA A 32 0.36 3.27 -1.30
CA ALA A 32 -0.04 4.13 -2.42
C ALA A 32 -1.36 4.86 -2.08
N ALA A 33 -1.80 5.76 -2.96
CA ALA A 33 -3.09 6.43 -2.80
C ALA A 33 -4.26 5.51 -3.18
N CYS A 34 -4.23 5.00 -4.41
CA CYS A 34 -5.30 4.18 -4.97
C CYS A 34 -5.33 2.80 -4.32
N SER A 35 -6.51 2.35 -3.86
CA SER A 35 -6.63 1.11 -3.09
C SER A 35 -6.10 -0.12 -3.84
N GLY A 36 -6.34 -0.24 -5.16
CA GLY A 36 -5.80 -1.34 -5.97
C GLY A 36 -4.27 -1.33 -6.08
N ALA A 37 -3.68 -0.14 -6.24
CA ALA A 37 -2.23 0.04 -6.22
C ALA A 37 -1.65 -0.31 -4.84
N SER A 38 -2.31 0.09 -3.75
CA SER A 38 -1.89 -0.25 -2.39
C SER A 38 -1.89 -1.76 -2.14
N MET A 39 -2.91 -2.47 -2.61
CA MET A 39 -3.00 -3.93 -2.51
C MET A 39 -1.85 -4.62 -3.26
N ALA A 40 -1.54 -4.18 -4.48
CA ALA A 40 -0.48 -4.77 -5.28
C ALA A 40 0.93 -4.44 -4.74
N ALA A 41 1.15 -3.20 -4.30
CA ALA A 41 2.39 -2.82 -3.61
C ALA A 41 2.59 -3.63 -2.33
N ASN A 42 1.54 -3.88 -1.55
CA ASN A 42 1.63 -4.63 -0.31
C ASN A 42 2.17 -6.05 -0.50
N ALA A 43 1.82 -6.72 -1.60
CA ALA A 43 2.33 -8.07 -1.89
C ALA A 43 3.87 -8.12 -1.97
N VAL A 44 4.49 -7.05 -2.47
CA VAL A 44 5.96 -6.92 -2.57
C VAL A 44 6.55 -6.45 -1.24
N LEU A 45 6.00 -5.36 -0.68
CA LEU A 45 6.53 -4.73 0.53
C LEU A 45 6.46 -5.67 1.73
N SER A 46 5.33 -6.34 1.93
CA SER A 46 5.14 -7.23 3.07
C SER A 46 6.02 -8.48 3.00
N ALA A 47 6.26 -9.02 1.80
CA ALA A 47 7.20 -10.13 1.59
C ALA A 47 8.65 -9.73 1.93
N ALA A 48 9.00 -8.45 1.74
CA ALA A 48 10.28 -7.88 2.17
C ALA A 48 10.30 -7.45 3.65
N GLY A 49 9.21 -7.63 4.40
CA GLY A 49 9.08 -7.17 5.79
C GLY A 49 8.98 -5.65 5.93
N VAL A 50 8.68 -4.92 4.84
CA VAL A 50 8.56 -3.47 4.81
C VAL A 50 7.12 -3.06 5.13
N VAL A 51 6.96 -2.18 6.11
CA VAL A 51 5.65 -1.65 6.50
C VAL A 51 5.16 -0.64 5.47
N GLN A 52 3.87 -0.74 5.13
CA GLN A 52 3.20 0.19 4.23
C GLN A 52 2.12 0.98 4.99
N VAL A 53 2.13 2.31 4.87
CA VAL A 53 1.11 3.19 5.45
C VAL A 53 0.47 4.04 4.35
N SER A 54 -0.79 3.76 4.01
CA SER A 54 -1.52 4.57 3.03
C SER A 54 -2.19 5.79 3.66
N TYR A 55 -2.11 6.93 2.97
CA TYR A 55 -2.78 8.17 3.34
C TYR A 55 -4.16 8.34 2.68
N ALA A 56 -4.58 7.46 1.76
CA ALA A 56 -5.81 7.65 0.98
C ALA A 56 -6.59 6.37 0.60
N SER A 57 -6.07 5.16 0.85
CA SER A 57 -6.77 3.93 0.47
C SER A 57 -7.91 3.57 1.43
N THR A 58 -9.15 3.76 0.99
CA THR A 58 -10.37 3.58 1.80
C THR A 58 -11.04 2.21 1.66
N ASN A 59 -10.62 1.39 0.67
CA ASN A 59 -11.28 0.12 0.37
C ASN A 59 -11.32 -0.81 1.60
N PRO A 60 -12.47 -1.38 1.97
CA PRO A 60 -12.59 -2.29 3.12
C PRO A 60 -11.71 -3.54 3.05
N GLY A 61 -11.45 -4.06 1.85
CA GLY A 61 -10.66 -5.27 1.64
C GLY A 61 -9.23 -5.17 2.20
N LEU A 62 -8.65 -3.97 2.23
CA LEU A 62 -7.34 -3.70 2.84
C LEU A 62 -7.30 -3.92 4.37
N SER A 63 -8.44 -4.19 5.01
CA SER A 63 -8.51 -4.50 6.45
C SER A 63 -8.27 -5.98 6.74
N ASP A 64 -8.22 -6.84 5.72
CA ASP A 64 -7.83 -8.24 5.89
C ASP A 64 -6.32 -8.33 6.13
N ALA A 65 -5.92 -8.47 7.39
CA ALA A 65 -4.52 -8.54 7.80
C ALA A 65 -3.82 -9.84 7.38
N ALA A 66 -4.56 -10.89 7.00
CA ALA A 66 -3.99 -12.11 6.45
C ALA A 66 -3.67 -11.94 4.96
N ALA A 67 -4.54 -11.24 4.22
CA ALA A 67 -4.31 -10.92 2.81
C ALA A 67 -3.31 -9.77 2.61
N TYR A 68 -3.31 -8.79 3.51
CA TYR A 68 -2.48 -7.58 3.44
C TYR A 68 -1.67 -7.35 4.72
N PRO A 69 -0.70 -8.24 5.02
CA PRO A 69 0.15 -8.08 6.19
C PRO A 69 0.97 -6.80 6.13
N HIS A 70 1.25 -6.20 7.29
CA HIS A 70 2.03 -4.95 7.42
C HIS A 70 1.44 -3.73 6.70
N PHE A 71 0.16 -3.80 6.28
CA PHE A 71 -0.57 -2.65 5.78
C PHE A 71 -1.25 -1.88 6.91
N TYR A 72 -1.10 -0.56 6.89
CA TYR A 72 -1.81 0.38 7.75
C TYR A 72 -2.35 1.54 6.91
N ARG A 73 -3.31 2.27 7.44
CA ARG A 73 -3.82 3.49 6.80
C ARG A 73 -4.21 4.55 7.83
N VAL A 74 -4.09 5.81 7.42
CA VAL A 74 -4.50 6.98 8.23
C VAL A 74 -5.98 7.30 8.00
N VAL A 75 -6.50 7.04 6.79
CA VAL A 75 -7.89 7.30 6.42
C VAL A 75 -8.85 6.21 6.91
N PRO A 76 -10.11 6.55 7.24
CA PRO A 76 -11.10 5.55 7.61
C PRO A 76 -11.43 4.60 6.45
N SER A 77 -11.90 3.40 6.81
CA SER A 77 -12.48 2.49 5.84
C SER A 77 -13.83 2.99 5.36
N ASP A 78 -14.16 2.73 4.09
CA ASP A 78 -15.54 2.88 3.59
C ASP A 78 -16.54 1.99 4.34
N ALA A 79 -16.09 0.92 5.00
CA ALA A 79 -16.94 0.10 5.87
C ALA A 79 -17.59 0.88 7.03
N ILE A 80 -16.96 1.98 7.46
CA ILE A 80 -17.46 2.81 8.56
C ILE A 80 -18.50 3.83 8.05
N GLN A 81 -18.46 4.21 6.77
CA GLN A 81 -19.31 5.26 6.22
C GLN A 81 -20.76 4.81 5.95
N GLY A 82 -21.06 3.52 6.12
CA GLY A 82 -22.35 2.92 5.75
C GLY A 82 -22.40 2.58 4.25
N PRO A 83 -23.38 1.79 3.79
CA PRO A 83 -23.58 1.58 2.36
C PRO A 83 -23.86 2.93 1.68
N ALA A 84 -23.19 3.17 0.56
CA ALA A 84 -23.52 4.27 -0.34
C ALA A 84 -24.94 4.12 -0.92
#